data_AF-A0A950Q507-F1
#
_entry.id   AF-A0A950Q507-F1
#
_cell.length_a   1.000
_cell.length_b   1.000
_cell.length_c   1.000
_cell.angle_alpha   90.00
_cell.angle_beta   90.00
_cell.angle_gamma   90.00
#
_symmetry.space_group_name_H-M   'P 1'
#
loop_
_entity.id
_entity.type
_entity.pdbx_description
1 polymer ?
#
loop_
_entity_poly.entity_id
_entity_poly.type
_entity_poly.pdbx_seq_one_letter_code
_entity_poly.pdbx_strand_id
1 'polypeptide(L)'
;MKITRLMSLFAASVAVAFAVACSGGGGPGLKVGEYACYGSSGPLIGLGFKVLDNSNYNDLDGKSPGTYSIDGDRVIFHGGHLDGQTGVDLKDDKFNLSGHGVSCEPWK
;
A
#
# COMPACT_ATOMS: atom_id res chain seq x y z
N MET A 1 14.02 53.41 -32.04
CA MET A 1 14.36 52.81 -30.72
C MET A 1 13.09 52.12 -30.21
N LYS A 2 12.93 50.80 -30.45
CA LYS A 2 13.29 49.67 -29.57
C LYS A 2 12.58 49.66 -28.20
N ILE A 3 11.53 48.83 -28.15
CA ILE A 3 11.16 47.89 -27.08
C ILE A 3 10.56 48.50 -25.79
N THR A 4 9.24 48.34 -25.62
CA THR A 4 8.63 48.15 -24.30
C THR A 4 7.76 46.90 -24.36
N ARG A 5 8.31 45.77 -23.91
CA ARG A 5 7.53 44.62 -23.46
C ARG A 5 7.20 44.86 -21.99
N LEU A 6 5.96 44.58 -21.59
CA LEU A 6 5.70 43.59 -20.55
C LEU A 6 4.21 43.21 -20.58
N MET A 7 3.96 42.00 -21.07
CA MET A 7 2.70 41.28 -20.88
C MET A 7 2.76 40.48 -19.57
N SER A 8 1.57 40.26 -19.02
CA SER A 8 1.15 39.17 -18.13
C SER A 8 1.64 39.17 -16.69
N LEU A 9 0.69 39.05 -15.76
CA LEU A 9 0.31 37.73 -15.22
C LEU A 9 -1.09 37.79 -14.58
N PHE A 10 -2.04 37.14 -15.23
CA PHE A 10 -3.25 36.58 -14.59
C PHE A 10 -2.84 35.31 -13.85
N ALA A 11 -3.39 35.07 -12.66
CA ALA A 11 -4.07 33.82 -12.28
C ALA A 11 -4.35 33.80 -10.78
N ALA A 12 -5.64 33.90 -10.42
CA ALA A 12 -6.14 33.56 -9.10
C ALA A 12 -6.13 32.02 -8.96
N SER A 13 -5.48 31.52 -7.91
CA SER A 13 -5.49 30.07 -7.61
C SER A 13 -6.76 29.72 -6.83
N VAL A 14 -7.65 28.98 -7.48
CA VAL A 14 -8.79 28.30 -6.85
C VAL A 14 -8.26 27.13 -6.02
N ALA A 15 -8.48 27.17 -4.71
CA ALA A 15 -8.21 26.03 -3.83
C ALA A 15 -9.32 24.99 -4.04
N VAL A 16 -8.99 23.90 -4.74
CA VAL A 16 -9.87 22.73 -4.86
C VAL A 16 -9.74 21.91 -3.57
N ALA A 17 -10.81 21.89 -2.77
CA ALA A 17 -10.94 20.98 -1.64
C ALA A 17 -11.26 19.57 -2.17
N PHE A 18 -10.31 18.64 -2.10
CA PHE A 18 -10.58 17.22 -2.33
C PHE A 18 -11.17 16.61 -1.05
N ALA A 19 -12.50 16.63 -0.95
CA ALA A 19 -13.21 15.76 -0.03
C ALA A 19 -13.20 14.34 -0.62
N VAL A 20 -12.23 13.53 -0.23
CA VAL A 20 -12.29 12.08 -0.48
C VAL A 20 -13.25 11.49 0.54
N ALA A 21 -14.50 11.32 0.11
CA ALA A 21 -15.42 10.39 0.73
C ALA A 21 -14.97 8.97 0.35
N CYS A 22 -14.23 8.29 1.23
CA CYS A 22 -14.12 6.84 1.15
C CYS A 22 -15.29 6.23 1.93
N SER A 23 -16.42 6.10 1.24
CA SER A 23 -17.44 5.12 1.59
C SER A 23 -16.78 3.75 1.68
N GLY A 24 -17.01 3.04 2.80
CA GLY A 24 -16.55 1.68 3.01
C GLY A 24 -16.95 0.78 1.86
N GLY A 25 -15.99 0.49 0.98
CA GLY A 25 -16.13 -0.46 -0.11
C GLY A 25 -15.65 -1.82 0.36
N GLY A 26 -16.59 -2.75 0.60
CA GLY A 26 -16.30 -4.17 0.73
C GLY A 26 -15.86 -4.76 -0.60
N GLY A 27 -14.66 -4.38 -1.05
CA GLY A 27 -13.94 -5.05 -2.12
C GLY A 27 -13.09 -6.20 -1.59
N PRO A 28 -12.50 -7.02 -2.48
CA PRO A 28 -11.52 -8.03 -2.08
C PRO A 28 -10.30 -7.30 -1.50
N GLY A 29 -10.11 -7.42 -0.19
CA GLY A 29 -8.98 -6.87 0.55
C GLY A 29 -8.34 -7.97 1.38
N LEU A 30 -7.16 -7.70 1.93
CA LEU A 30 -6.58 -8.59 2.93
C LEU A 30 -7.43 -8.53 4.22
N LYS A 31 -7.42 -9.63 4.97
CA LYS A 31 -8.02 -9.65 6.30
C LYS A 31 -7.37 -8.59 7.18
N VAL A 32 -8.18 -7.78 7.87
CA VAL A 32 -7.67 -6.84 8.87
C VAL A 32 -7.00 -7.60 10.02
N GLY A 33 -5.80 -7.18 10.40
CA GLY A 33 -5.02 -7.82 11.45
C GLY A 33 -3.53 -7.89 11.13
N GLU A 34 -2.79 -8.56 12.01
CA GLU A 34 -1.36 -8.80 11.82
C GLU A 34 -1.14 -9.97 10.86
N TYR A 35 -0.08 -9.89 10.08
CA TYR A 35 0.41 -10.90 9.16
C TYR A 35 1.84 -11.24 9.52
N ALA A 36 2.15 -12.53 9.49
CA ALA A 36 3.50 -13.04 9.59
C ALA A 36 3.93 -13.60 8.23
N CYS A 37 5.18 -13.33 7.85
CA CYS A 37 5.79 -13.89 6.65
C CYS A 37 6.88 -14.89 7.04
N TYR A 38 6.93 -16.01 6.33
CA TYR A 38 7.73 -17.18 6.66
C TYR A 38 8.63 -17.53 5.48
N GLY A 39 9.90 -17.81 5.79
CA GLY A 39 10.84 -18.45 4.87
C GLY A 39 10.98 -19.94 5.19
N SER A 40 11.95 -20.59 4.54
CA SER A 40 12.23 -22.02 4.73
C SER A 40 12.59 -22.42 6.17
N SER A 41 13.10 -21.49 6.98
CA SER A 41 13.53 -21.72 8.36
C SER A 41 12.56 -21.20 9.43
N GLY A 42 11.38 -20.70 9.04
CA GLY A 42 10.37 -20.16 9.97
C GLY A 42 10.06 -18.66 9.76
N PRO A 43 9.49 -17.98 10.78
CA PRO A 43 9.09 -16.57 10.68
C PRO A 43 10.28 -15.66 10.36
N LEU A 44 10.09 -14.74 9.42
CA LEU A 44 11.07 -13.74 9.05
C LEU A 44 10.82 -12.44 9.82
N ILE A 45 11.73 -12.15 10.75
CA ILE A 45 11.70 -10.90 11.51
C ILE A 45 11.91 -9.73 10.54
N GLY A 46 11.06 -8.73 10.63
CA GLY A 46 11.10 -7.52 9.79
C GLY A 46 10.25 -7.58 8.51
N LEU A 47 9.56 -8.70 8.24
CA LEU A 47 8.56 -8.80 7.15
C LEU A 47 7.12 -8.89 7.66
N GLY A 48 6.93 -8.90 8.99
CA GLY A 48 5.59 -8.84 9.57
C GLY A 48 4.96 -7.47 9.39
N PHE A 49 3.67 -7.44 9.14
CA PHE A 49 2.92 -6.21 8.90
C PHE A 49 1.49 -6.30 9.44
N LYS A 50 0.84 -5.15 9.59
CA LYS A 50 -0.54 -5.04 10.05
C LYS A 50 -1.42 -4.41 8.98
N VAL A 51 -2.41 -5.15 8.51
CA VAL A 51 -3.48 -4.61 7.66
C VAL A 51 -4.42 -3.79 8.54
N LEU A 52 -4.57 -2.50 8.21
CA LEU A 52 -5.40 -1.56 8.95
C LEU A 52 -6.82 -1.51 8.39
N ASP A 53 -6.93 -1.59 7.06
CA ASP A 53 -8.19 -1.62 6.32
C ASP A 53 -7.97 -2.23 4.92
N ASN A 54 -8.94 -2.09 4.03
CA ASN A 54 -8.95 -2.66 2.67
C ASN A 54 -7.85 -2.12 1.72
N SER A 55 -7.06 -1.14 2.14
CA SER A 55 -6.03 -0.52 1.31
C SER A 55 -4.78 -0.06 2.07
N ASN A 56 -4.83 -0.04 3.40
CA ASN A 56 -3.74 0.48 4.23
C ASN A 56 -3.12 -0.62 5.07
N TYR A 57 -1.79 -0.54 5.22
CA TYR A 57 -1.04 -1.38 6.13
C TYR A 57 0.04 -0.57 6.87
N ASN A 58 0.60 -1.16 7.92
CA ASN A 58 1.75 -0.61 8.62
C ASN A 58 2.74 -1.73 8.98
N ASP A 59 3.98 -1.40 9.30
CA ASP A 59 4.85 -2.33 10.03
C ASP A 59 4.31 -2.62 11.43
N LEU A 60 4.81 -3.68 12.06
CA LEU A 60 4.36 -4.09 13.39
C LEU A 60 4.73 -3.07 14.48
N ASP A 61 5.73 -2.22 14.26
CA ASP A 61 6.08 -1.14 15.21
C ASP A 61 5.36 0.20 14.91
N GLY A 62 4.60 0.26 13.82
CA GLY A 62 3.71 1.35 13.46
C GLY A 62 4.38 2.59 12.84
N LYS A 63 5.67 2.53 12.48
CA LYS A 63 6.46 3.67 12.01
C LYS A 63 6.49 3.83 10.49
N SER A 64 6.22 2.78 9.74
CA SER A 64 6.40 2.76 8.28
C SER A 64 5.09 2.42 7.57
N PRO A 65 4.12 3.36 7.53
CA PRO A 65 2.84 3.13 6.89
C PRO A 65 3.00 2.99 5.38
N GLY A 66 2.16 2.14 4.79
CA GLY A 66 2.07 1.98 3.35
C GLY A 66 0.65 1.64 2.92
N THR A 67 0.48 1.45 1.62
CA THR A 67 -0.77 1.02 1.02
C THR A 67 -0.58 -0.27 0.25
N TYR A 68 -1.68 -0.94 -0.05
CA TYR A 68 -1.70 -2.06 -0.96
C TYR A 68 -2.93 -2.00 -1.86
N SER A 69 -2.82 -2.65 -3.02
CA SER A 69 -3.94 -2.87 -3.94
C SER A 69 -4.05 -4.34 -4.30
N ILE A 70 -5.27 -4.83 -4.51
CA ILE A 70 -5.53 -6.18 -4.99
C ILE A 70 -5.80 -6.14 -6.50
N ASP A 71 -5.05 -6.93 -7.27
CA ASP A 71 -5.23 -7.15 -8.71
C ASP A 71 -5.33 -8.66 -8.98
N GLY A 72 -6.56 -9.17 -9.08
CA GLY A 72 -6.82 -10.61 -9.18
C GLY A 72 -6.34 -11.35 -7.94
N ASP A 73 -5.34 -12.22 -8.12
CA ASP A 73 -4.67 -13.00 -7.08
C ASP A 73 -3.37 -12.35 -6.58
N ARG A 74 -3.13 -11.07 -6.93
CA ARG A 74 -1.92 -10.34 -6.56
C ARG A 74 -2.22 -9.27 -5.51
N VAL A 75 -1.28 -9.11 -4.58
CA VAL A 75 -1.23 -8.01 -3.60
C VAL A 75 -0.06 -7.13 -3.98
N ILE A 76 -0.30 -5.90 -4.39
CA ILE A 76 0.76 -4.97 -4.80
C ILE A 76 0.97 -3.97 -3.68
N PHE A 77 2.17 -3.93 -3.11
CA PHE A 77 2.50 -3.05 -1.98
C PHE A 77 3.19 -1.77 -2.46
N HIS A 78 2.82 -0.65 -1.83
CA HIS A 78 3.33 0.68 -2.12
C HIS A 78 3.67 1.44 -0.83
N GLY A 79 4.85 2.07 -0.79
CA GLY A 79 5.37 2.69 0.43
C GLY A 79 5.57 1.69 1.57
N GLY A 80 5.91 2.20 2.75
CA GLY A 80 6.22 1.37 3.92
C GLY A 80 7.41 0.42 3.71
N HIS A 81 7.54 -0.57 4.59
CA HIS A 81 8.67 -1.51 4.56
C HIS A 81 8.55 -2.60 3.48
N LEU A 82 7.36 -2.79 2.89
CA LEU A 82 7.12 -3.72 1.77
C LEU A 82 7.03 -3.00 0.42
N ASP A 83 7.52 -1.77 0.30
CA ASP A 83 7.43 -1.01 -0.95
C ASP A 83 8.01 -1.79 -2.14
N GLY A 84 7.29 -1.79 -3.26
CA GLY A 84 7.66 -2.49 -4.49
C GLY A 84 7.51 -4.02 -4.43
N GLN A 85 7.09 -4.59 -3.29
CA GLN A 85 6.83 -6.01 -3.17
C GLN A 85 5.49 -6.37 -3.81
N THR A 86 5.42 -7.60 -4.35
CA THR A 86 4.18 -8.17 -4.87
C THR A 86 3.92 -9.53 -4.23
N GLY A 87 2.82 -9.65 -3.52
CA GLY A 87 2.19 -10.92 -3.20
C GLY A 87 1.54 -11.55 -4.43
N VAL A 88 1.70 -12.85 -4.60
CA VAL A 88 1.09 -13.67 -5.66
C VAL A 88 0.39 -14.88 -5.04
N ASP A 89 -0.46 -15.54 -5.83
CA ASP A 89 -1.25 -16.70 -5.40
C ASP A 89 -2.15 -16.39 -4.19
N LEU A 90 -2.73 -15.18 -4.14
CA LEU A 90 -3.61 -14.77 -3.05
C LEU A 90 -4.83 -15.69 -2.98
N LYS A 91 -4.94 -16.41 -1.87
CA LYS A 91 -6.05 -17.32 -1.59
C LYS A 91 -6.20 -17.53 -0.08
N ASP A 92 -7.44 -17.52 0.39
CA ASP A 92 -7.77 -17.72 1.81
C ASP A 92 -6.97 -16.78 2.75
N ASP A 93 -6.82 -15.51 2.32
CA ASP A 93 -6.02 -14.47 2.99
C ASP A 93 -4.50 -14.71 3.04
N LYS A 94 -3.99 -15.71 2.31
CA LYS A 94 -2.56 -16.06 2.25
C LYS A 94 -2.01 -15.79 0.86
N PHE A 95 -0.72 -15.46 0.78
CA PHE A 95 -0.03 -15.20 -0.49
C PHE A 95 1.47 -15.49 -0.37
N ASN A 96 2.18 -15.53 -1.49
CA ASN A 96 3.64 -15.63 -1.54
C ASN A 96 4.25 -14.32 -2.04
N LEU A 97 5.35 -13.84 -1.46
CA LEU A 97 6.11 -12.74 -2.06
C LEU A 97 6.86 -13.25 -3.29
N SER A 98 6.54 -12.65 -4.44
CA SER A 98 7.06 -13.04 -5.75
C SER A 98 8.59 -13.04 -5.77
N GLY A 99 9.21 -14.15 -6.18
CA GLY A 99 10.67 -14.26 -6.32
C GLY A 99 11.45 -14.48 -5.03
N HIS A 100 10.79 -14.57 -3.87
CA HIS A 100 11.47 -14.67 -2.57
C HIS A 100 11.30 -16.01 -1.85
N GLY A 101 10.36 -16.86 -2.28
CA GLY A 101 10.03 -18.10 -1.55
C GLY A 101 9.52 -17.84 -0.13
N VAL A 102 8.87 -16.69 0.07
CA VAL A 102 8.33 -16.23 1.35
C VAL A 102 6.81 -16.32 1.29
N SER A 103 6.20 -17.02 2.24
CA SER A 103 4.73 -17.12 2.37
C SER A 103 4.24 -16.22 3.49
N CYS A 104 3.18 -15.45 3.28
CA CYS A 104 2.58 -14.58 4.28
C CYS A 104 1.14 -15.01 4.59
N GLU A 105 0.76 -15.00 5.86
CA GLU A 105 -0.57 -15.37 6.33
C GLU A 105 -0.98 -14.59 7.60
N PRO A 106 -2.29 -14.48 7.91
CA PRO A 106 -2.75 -13.84 9.13
C PRO A 106 -2.14 -14.48 10.38
N TRP A 107 -1.57 -13.65 11.24
CA TRP A 107 -1.05 -14.04 12.55
C TRP A 107 -2.19 -14.34 13.53
N LYS A 108 -2.00 -15.35 14.39
CA LYS A 108 -3.00 -15.84 15.35
C LYS A 108 -2.53 -15.67 16.78
#